data_AF-A0A0P7CNZ7-F1
#
_entry.id   AF-A0A0P7CNZ7-F1
#
_cell.length_a   1.000
_cell.length_b   1.000
_cell.length_c   1.000
_cell.angle_alpha   90.00
_cell.angle_beta   90.00
_cell.angle_gamma   90.00
#
_symmetry.space_group_name_H-M   'P 1'
#
loop_
_entity.id
_entity.type
_entity.pdbx_description
1 polymer ?
#
loop_
_entity_poly.entity_id
_entity_poly.type
_entity_poly.pdbx_seq_one_letter_code
_entity_poly.pdbx_strand_id
1 'polypeptide(L)'
;MDQQQRQQVEQQLRRNWSQIRYRILDQFGQVSTADLDAATSVNDLVARIADKTHHSERYVQNRLQELAGVGAGQNLSGGDRLGANIGQVGQQGQPFGAQ
;
A
#
# COMPACT_ATOMS: atom_id res chain seq x y z
N MET A 1 1.87 15.58 -9.09
CA MET A 1 0.72 14.95 -8.42
C MET A 1 -0.25 16.04 -8.01
N ASP A 2 -1.48 15.97 -8.50
CA ASP A 2 -2.53 16.95 -8.24
C ASP A 2 -2.92 17.02 -6.75
N GLN A 3 -3.38 18.18 -6.30
CA GLN A 3 -3.79 18.39 -4.90
C GLN A 3 -4.93 17.45 -4.49
N GLN A 4 -5.90 17.21 -5.37
CA GLN A 4 -7.00 16.28 -5.11
C GLN A 4 -6.51 14.85 -4.88
N GLN A 5 -5.55 14.38 -5.69
CA GLN A 5 -5.02 13.03 -5.56
C GLN A 5 -4.21 12.87 -4.26
N ARG A 6 -3.44 13.91 -3.87
CA ARG A 6 -2.74 13.95 -2.59
C ARG A 6 -3.69 13.85 -1.40
N GLN A 7 -4.80 14.57 -1.41
CA GLN A 7 -5.80 14.51 -0.34
C GLN A 7 -6.44 13.13 -0.23
N GLN A 8 -6.69 12.46 -1.36
CA GLN A 8 -7.18 11.07 -1.32
C GLN A 8 -6.15 10.11 -0.75
N VAL A 9 -4.89 10.22 -1.17
CA VAL A 9 -3.78 9.43 -0.62
C VAL A 9 -3.64 9.66 0.88
N GLU A 10 -3.69 10.92 1.33
CA GLU A 10 -3.58 11.27 2.75
C GLU A 10 -4.72 10.66 3.57
N GLN A 11 -5.95 10.70 3.07
CA GLN A 11 -7.08 10.06 3.74
C GLN A 11 -6.93 8.54 3.80
N GLN A 12 -6.49 7.89 2.71
CA GLN A 12 -6.26 6.45 2.70
C GLN A 12 -5.12 6.05 3.64
N LEU A 13 -4.03 6.81 3.63
CA LEU A 13 -2.89 6.67 4.54
C LEU A 13 -3.34 6.80 6.00
N ARG A 14 -4.13 7.82 6.33
CA ARG A 14 -4.62 8.02 7.70
C ARG A 14 -5.56 6.91 8.15
N ARG A 15 -6.49 6.46 7.29
CA ARG A 15 -7.42 5.36 7.61
C ARG A 15 -6.70 4.04 7.85
N ASN A 16 -5.67 3.74 7.06
CA ASN A 16 -4.94 2.47 7.13
C ASN A 16 -3.52 2.66 7.68
N TRP A 17 -3.28 3.70 8.48
CA TRP A 17 -1.93 4.15 8.85
C TRP A 17 -1.13 3.04 9.51
N SER A 18 -1.73 2.30 10.44
CA SER A 18 -1.06 1.20 11.12
C SER A 18 -0.52 0.15 10.15
N GLN A 19 -1.31 -0.25 9.15
CA GLN A 19 -0.90 -1.27 8.17
C GLN A 19 0.12 -0.72 7.17
N ILE A 20 -0.13 0.48 6.63
CA ILE A 20 0.76 1.11 5.66
C ILE A 20 2.11 1.43 6.29
N ARG A 21 2.14 1.88 7.55
CA ARG A 21 3.36 2.13 8.32
C ARG A 21 4.27 0.90 8.35
N TYR A 22 3.75 -0.29 8.65
CA TYR A 22 4.55 -1.51 8.63
C TYR A 22 5.11 -1.82 7.23
N ARG A 23 4.32 -1.62 6.17
CA ARG A 23 4.80 -1.80 4.80
C ARG A 23 5.86 -0.76 4.41
N ILE A 24 5.73 0.48 4.87
CA ILE A 24 6.75 1.52 4.67
C ILE A 24 8.04 1.12 5.37
N LEU A 25 7.99 0.70 6.64
CA LEU A 25 9.17 0.27 7.39
C LEU A 25 9.87 -0.94 6.74
N ASP A 26 9.10 -1.88 6.19
CA ASP A 26 9.62 -3.04 5.44
C ASP A 26 10.32 -2.61 4.14
N GLN A 27 9.70 -1.72 3.37
CA GLN A 27 10.23 -1.25 2.08
C GLN A 27 11.40 -0.26 2.24
N PHE A 28 11.34 0.56 3.29
CA PHE A 28 12.29 1.62 3.60
C PHE A 28 12.95 1.35 4.96
N GLY A 29 13.69 0.24 5.06
CA GLY A 29 14.30 -0.22 6.31
C GLY A 29 15.32 0.73 6.97
N GLN A 30 15.70 1.82 6.29
CA GLN A 30 16.52 2.89 6.84
C GLN A 30 15.71 3.95 7.62
N VAL A 31 14.39 3.96 7.45
CA VAL A 31 13.48 4.91 8.12
C VAL A 31 12.99 4.29 9.42
N SER A 32 13.05 5.05 10.51
CA SER A 32 12.54 4.59 11.79
C SER A 32 11.07 4.92 11.98
N THR A 33 10.42 4.13 12.83
CA THR A 33 9.04 4.33 13.30
C THR A 33 8.78 5.77 13.78
N ALA A 34 9.78 6.39 14.44
CA ALA A 34 9.75 7.77 14.91
C ALA A 34 9.78 8.81 13.78
N ASP A 35 10.56 8.58 12.71
CA ASP A 35 10.58 9.47 11.54
C ASP A 35 9.23 9.50 10.82
N LEU A 36 8.56 8.34 10.76
CA LEU A 36 7.21 8.24 10.18
C LEU A 36 6.15 8.93 11.06
N ASP A 37 6.28 8.83 12.38
CA ASP A 37 5.34 9.44 13.34
C ASP A 37 5.44 10.97 13.38
N ALA A 38 6.66 11.49 13.18
CA ALA A 38 6.91 12.92 13.09
C ALA A 38 6.30 13.59 11.84
N ALA A 39 5.94 12.79 10.82
CA ALA A 39 5.35 13.31 9.60
C ALA A 39 3.86 13.64 9.78
N THR A 40 3.53 14.93 9.69
CA THR A 40 2.14 15.42 9.86
C THR A 40 1.29 15.35 8.58
N SER A 41 1.96 15.31 7.42
CA SER A 41 1.35 15.35 6.09
C SER A 41 2.10 14.43 5.12
N VAL A 42 1.45 14.03 4.03
CA VAL A 42 2.06 13.16 2.99
C VAL A 42 3.34 13.77 2.41
N ASN A 43 3.39 15.10 2.24
CA ASN A 43 4.58 15.77 1.69
C ASN A 43 5.79 15.69 2.64
N ASP A 44 5.52 15.81 3.95
CA ASP A 44 6.55 15.69 4.99
C ASP A 44 7.06 14.25 5.09
N LEU A 45 6.13 13.29 5.00
CA LEU A 45 6.45 11.86 4.95
C LEU A 45 7.35 11.52 3.75
N VAL A 46 7.01 12.03 2.56
CA VAL A 46 7.83 11.84 1.35
C VAL A 46 9.23 12.40 1.53
N ALA A 47 9.34 13.64 2.00
CA ALA A 47 10.62 14.31 2.18
C ALA A 47 11.51 13.59 3.20
N ARG A 48 10.95 13.16 4.34
CA ARG A 48 11.69 12.42 5.37
C ARG A 48 12.19 11.07 4.87
N ILE A 49 11.33 10.29 4.22
CA ILE A 49 11.73 8.99 3.67
C ILE A 49 12.82 9.21 2.61
N ALA A 50 12.64 10.16 1.69
CA ALA A 50 13.61 10.49 0.65
C ALA A 50 14.98 10.87 1.23
N ASP A 51 15.00 11.72 2.27
CA ASP A 51 16.20 12.14 2.98
C ASP A 51 16.92 10.94 3.63
N LYS A 52 16.18 10.11 4.38
CA LYS A 52 16.74 8.97 5.11
C LYS A 52 17.20 7.82 4.23
N THR A 53 16.50 7.55 3.15
CA THR A 53 16.80 6.42 2.25
C THR A 53 17.62 6.83 1.03
N HIS A 54 17.94 8.12 0.89
CA HIS A 54 18.56 8.70 -0.30
C HIS A 54 17.81 8.37 -1.61
N HIS A 55 16.49 8.20 -1.52
CA HIS A 55 15.64 8.01 -2.70
C HIS A 55 15.07 9.33 -3.17
N SER A 56 14.73 9.43 -4.46
CA SER A 56 14.04 10.61 -4.97
C SER A 56 12.63 10.72 -4.39
N GLU A 57 12.20 11.93 -4.03
CA GLU A 57 10.84 12.21 -3.54
C GLU A 57 9.75 11.66 -4.48
N ARG A 58 10.00 11.72 -5.80
CA ARG A 58 9.12 11.18 -6.84
C ARG A 58 8.94 9.66 -6.72
N TYR A 59 10.01 8.93 -6.42
CA TYR A 59 9.96 7.48 -6.20
C TYR A 59 9.14 7.15 -4.95
N VAL A 60 9.46 7.81 -3.83
CA VAL A 60 8.76 7.63 -2.55
C VAL A 60 7.27 7.97 -2.69
N GLN A 61 6.94 9.07 -3.37
CA GLN A 61 5.57 9.48 -3.64
C GLN A 61 4.80 8.44 -4.44
N ASN A 62 5.39 7.86 -5.48
CA ASN A 62 4.76 6.78 -6.23
C ASN A 62 4.56 5.55 -5.34
N ARG A 63 5.54 5.20 -4.51
CA ARG A 63 5.43 4.06 -3.60
C ARG A 63 4.32 4.24 -2.57
N LEU A 64 4.19 5.43 -1.98
CA LEU A 64 3.12 5.74 -1.03
C LEU A 64 1.73 5.69 -1.67
N GLN A 65 1.61 6.09 -2.95
CA GLN A 65 0.37 5.95 -3.72
C GLN A 65 -0.03 4.49 -3.90
N GLU A 66 0.93 3.65 -4.29
CA GLU A 66 0.71 2.20 -4.43
C GLU A 66 0.29 1.58 -3.09
N LEU A 67 0.98 1.92 -2.00
CA LEU A 67 0.67 1.43 -0.65
C LEU A 67 -0.69 1.92 -0.15
N ALA A 68 -1.10 3.13 -0.50
CA ALA A 68 -2.40 3.69 -0.19
C ALA A 68 -3.53 3.16 -1.10
N GLY A 69 -3.22 2.34 -2.11
CA GLY A 69 -4.18 1.82 -3.08
C GLY A 69 -4.70 2.87 -4.07
N VAL A 70 -4.19 4.10 -4.04
CA VAL A 70 -4.56 5.17 -4.99
C VAL A 70 -3.67 5.02 -6.22
N GLY A 71 -4.17 4.31 -7.23
CA GLY A 71 -3.41 4.01 -8.45
C GLY A 71 -2.87 2.58 -8.53
N ALA A 72 -3.11 1.74 -7.51
CA ALA A 72 -2.82 0.31 -7.53
C ALA A 72 -3.84 -0.49 -8.37
N GLY A 73 -4.22 0.03 -9.54
CA GLY A 73 -5.09 -0.66 -10.49
C GLY A 73 -4.38 -1.71 -11.36
N GLN A 74 -3.06 -1.90 -11.24
CA GLN A 74 -2.35 -2.76 -12.21
C GLN A 74 -1.07 -3.47 -11.72
N ASN A 75 -0.55 -3.30 -10.49
CA ASN A 75 0.73 -3.93 -10.14
C ASN A 75 0.95 -4.27 -8.65
N LEU A 76 -0.01 -4.99 -8.04
CA LEU A 76 0.31 -5.91 -6.94
C LEU A 76 0.23 -7.36 -7.43
N SER A 77 1.05 -7.65 -8.45
CA SER A 77 1.56 -9.00 -8.67
C SER A 77 2.77 -9.17 -7.75
N GLY A 78 2.56 -9.66 -6.52
CA GLY A 78 3.67 -10.03 -5.63
C GLY A 78 3.33 -9.98 -4.15
N GLY A 79 2.58 -10.98 -3.69
CA GLY A 79 2.28 -11.18 -2.27
C GLY A 79 0.88 -11.74 -2.05
N ASP A 80 0.68 -12.96 -2.52
CA ASP A 80 -0.25 -13.97 -1.99
C ASP A 80 -1.66 -13.51 -1.56
N ARG A 81 -2.64 -13.83 -2.43
CA ARG A 81 -3.87 -14.56 -2.06
C ARG A 81 -4.31 -14.45 -0.59
N LEU A 82 -4.74 -13.27 -0.16
CA LEU A 82 -5.44 -13.13 1.12
C LEU A 82 -6.60 -12.13 0.99
N GLY A 83 -7.80 -12.67 0.71
CA GLY A 83 -9.02 -12.04 1.20
C GLY A 83 -10.06 -11.55 0.19
N ALA A 84 -10.28 -12.22 -0.95
CA ALA A 84 -11.48 -11.92 -1.77
C ALA A 84 -11.99 -13.11 -2.62
N ASN A 85 -12.11 -14.34 -2.08
CA ASN A 85 -13.09 -15.33 -2.59
C ASN A 85 -13.30 -16.57 -1.69
N ILE A 86 -13.65 -16.41 -0.41
CA ILE A 86 -14.17 -17.52 0.41
C ILE A 86 -15.47 -17.07 1.06
N GLY A 87 -16.50 -16.88 0.22
CA GLY A 87 -17.79 -16.34 0.68
C GLY A 87 -18.89 -16.37 -0.38
N GLN A 88 -19.00 -17.44 -1.17
CA GLN A 88 -20.21 -17.74 -1.97
C GLN A 88 -20.22 -19.25 -2.30
N VAL A 89 -20.71 -20.09 -1.40
CA VAL A 89 -22.08 -20.67 -1.42
C VAL A 89 -22.47 -21.28 -2.78
N GLY A 90 -22.25 -22.60 -2.89
CA GLY A 90 -23.21 -23.61 -3.36
C GLY A 90 -23.62 -23.67 -4.84
N GLN A 91 -23.24 -24.76 -5.53
CA GLN A 91 -24.10 -25.62 -6.37
C GLN A 91 -23.25 -26.71 -7.05
N GLN A 92 -23.42 -27.97 -6.63
CA GLN A 92 -24.14 -29.04 -7.35
C GLN A 92 -23.32 -29.76 -8.43
N GLY A 93 -22.74 -30.89 -8.00
CA GLY A 93 -22.99 -32.22 -8.58
C GLY A 93 -22.62 -32.48 -10.03
N GLN A 94 -21.57 -33.29 -10.22
CA GLN A 94 -21.49 -34.31 -11.27
C GLN A 94 -20.41 -35.35 -10.90
N PRO A 95 -20.78 -36.60 -10.54
CA PRO A 95 -19.91 -37.75 -10.75
C PRO A 95 -20.10 -38.21 -12.21
N PHE A 96 -19.05 -38.43 -12.99
CA PHE A 96 -18.99 -39.41 -14.10
C PHE A 96 -17.65 -39.27 -14.85
N GLY A 97 -16.91 -40.37 -14.98
CA GLY A 97 -15.70 -40.44 -15.78
C GLY A 97 -15.00 -41.78 -15.64
N ALA A 98 -15.45 -42.74 -16.44
CA ALA A 98 -14.90 -44.09 -16.57
C ALA A 98 -13.49 -44.08 -17.17
N GLN A 99 -12.62 -44.96 -16.67
CA GLN A 99 -11.63 -45.75 -17.42
C GLN A 99 -11.00 -46.80 -16.50
#